data_AF-A0AAV0PIU3-F1
#
_entry.id   AF-A0AAV0PIU3-F1
#
_cell.length_a   1.000
_cell.length_b   1.000
_cell.length_c   1.000
_cell.angle_alpha   90.00
_cell.angle_beta   90.00
_cell.angle_gamma   90.00
#
_symmetry.space_group_name_H-M   'P 1'
#
loop_
_entity.id
_entity.type
_entity.pdbx_description
1 polymer ?
#
loop_
_entity_poly.entity_id
_entity_poly.type
_entity_poly.pdbx_seq_one_letter_code
_entity_poly.pdbx_strand_id
1 'polypeptide(L)'
;MILQVTEKGAVGDGNVCPRSTAAPTSCPINCFRADPVCGVDGMTYWCGCADAACHGTNVAKLGACEVGSGGSASLPGQALLLVHIVWLFLLGFSLLFGLF
;
A
#
# COMPACT_ATOMS: atom_id res chain seq x y z
N MET A 1 7.02 31.74 17.23
CA MET A 1 5.77 31.23 16.64
C MET A 1 6.05 29.83 16.09
N ILE A 2 6.06 28.81 16.97
CA ILE A 2 6.08 27.40 16.56
C ILE A 2 4.83 26.79 17.19
N LEU A 3 3.74 26.69 16.43
CA LEU A 3 2.51 26.08 16.93
C LEU A 3 2.62 24.57 16.69
N GLN A 4 2.94 23.86 17.77
CA GLN A 4 2.53 22.49 18.09
C GLN A 4 2.69 21.43 16.98
N VAL A 5 3.90 20.88 16.87
CA VAL A 5 4.02 19.46 16.49
C VAL A 5 3.44 18.68 17.67
N THR A 6 2.14 18.40 17.62
CA THR A 6 1.49 17.57 18.64
C THR A 6 1.82 16.12 18.31
N GLU A 7 3.02 15.69 18.67
CA GLU A 7 3.31 14.28 18.87
C GLU A 7 2.45 13.77 20.04
N LYS A 8 1.28 13.19 19.78
CA LYS A 8 0.65 12.22 20.70
C LYS A 8 -0.59 11.58 20.11
N GLY A 9 -0.62 10.25 20.09
CA GLY A 9 -1.84 9.53 19.72
C GLY A 9 -1.87 8.02 19.93
N ALA A 10 -1.03 7.45 20.81
CA ALA A 10 -1.28 6.09 21.30
C ALA A 10 -2.07 6.15 22.60
N VAL A 11 -3.40 6.28 22.56
CA VAL A 11 -4.35 5.83 23.60
C VAL A 11 -5.71 5.63 22.94
N GLY A 12 -6.29 4.45 23.14
CA GLY A 12 -7.54 4.03 22.51
C GLY A 12 -8.78 4.75 23.05
N ASP A 13 -9.66 5.12 22.12
CA ASP A 13 -11.09 5.35 22.30
C ASP A 13 -11.72 5.39 20.90
N GLY A 14 -12.19 4.24 20.39
CA GLY A 14 -13.15 4.08 19.28
C GLY A 14 -12.87 4.66 17.89
N ASN A 15 -11.91 5.59 17.73
CA ASN A 15 -11.68 6.38 16.54
C ASN A 15 -10.16 6.34 16.27
N VAL A 16 -9.72 5.55 15.28
CA VAL A 16 -8.30 5.25 15.03
C VAL A 16 -7.46 6.51 14.76
N CYS A 17 -8.08 7.57 14.24
CA CYS A 17 -7.47 8.88 14.04
C CYS A 17 -8.49 9.99 14.36
N PRO A 18 -8.06 11.13 14.94
CA PRO A 18 -8.95 12.27 15.12
C PRO A 18 -9.34 12.83 13.75
N ARG A 19 -10.65 12.79 13.44
CA ARG A 19 -11.23 13.35 12.22
C ARG A 19 -11.14 14.87 12.29
N SER A 20 -10.21 15.45 11.55
CA SER A 20 -10.20 16.89 11.29
C SER A 20 -11.34 17.22 10.33
N THR A 21 -12.32 18.02 10.78
CA THR A 21 -13.49 18.48 9.99
C THR A 21 -13.17 19.60 9.01
N ALA A 22 -11.90 20.01 8.89
CA ALA A 22 -11.43 20.98 7.93
C ALA A 22 -10.62 20.25 6.85
N ALA A 23 -11.16 20.13 5.63
CA ALA A 23 -10.39 19.74 4.47
C ALA A 23 -9.44 20.90 4.11
N PRO A 24 -8.12 20.75 4.25
CA PRO A 24 -7.21 21.82 3.92
C PRO A 24 -7.09 21.95 2.39
N THR A 25 -7.08 23.19 1.87
CA THR A 25 -6.95 23.51 0.44
C THR A 25 -5.58 23.09 -0.14
N SER A 26 -4.61 22.80 0.73
CA SER A 26 -3.33 22.18 0.39
C SER A 26 -2.83 21.32 1.56
N CYS A 27 -2.17 20.21 1.26
CA CYS A 27 -1.59 19.32 2.27
C CYS A 27 -0.07 19.29 2.18
N PRO A 28 0.63 20.24 2.83
CA PRO A 28 2.07 20.15 3.00
C PRO A 28 2.37 19.13 4.12
N ILE A 29 2.24 17.84 3.80
CA ILE A 29 2.57 16.74 4.72
C ILE A 29 4.09 16.58 4.72
N ASN A 30 4.72 16.71 5.88
CA ASN A 30 6.18 16.59 6.01
C ASN A 30 6.53 15.57 7.09
N CYS A 31 6.76 14.32 6.67
CA CYS A 31 7.08 13.22 7.59
C CYS A 31 8.55 12.87 7.50
N PHE A 32 9.25 13.05 8.62
CA PHE A 32 10.63 12.56 8.78
C PHE A 32 10.69 11.12 9.30
N ARG A 33 9.58 10.61 9.83
CA ARG A 33 9.42 9.23 10.33
C ARG A 33 8.25 8.58 9.62
N ALA A 34 8.42 7.32 9.25
CA ALA A 34 7.34 6.50 8.74
C ALA A 34 6.40 6.10 9.88
N ASP A 35 5.13 6.45 9.74
CA ASP A 35 4.03 6.05 10.62
C ASP A 35 2.93 5.42 9.73
N PRO A 36 3.10 4.14 9.34
CA PRO A 36 2.19 3.52 8.39
C PRO A 36 0.81 3.32 9.01
N VAL A 37 -0.24 3.73 8.30
CA VAL A 37 -1.63 3.49 8.67
C VAL A 37 -2.42 2.94 7.48
N CYS A 38 -3.44 2.13 7.76
CA CYS A 38 -4.25 1.53 6.74
C CYS A 38 -5.58 2.28 6.63
N GLY A 39 -5.82 2.88 5.47
CA GLY A 39 -7.09 3.51 5.16
C GLY A 39 -8.22 2.49 4.98
N VAL A 40 -9.46 2.96 5.08
CA VAL A 40 -10.67 2.20 4.73
C VAL A 40 -10.73 1.84 3.25
N ASP A 41 -9.93 2.51 2.41
CA ASP A 41 -9.71 2.24 1.00
C ASP A 41 -8.75 1.08 0.74
N GLY A 42 -8.13 0.52 1.78
CA GLY A 42 -7.12 -0.52 1.66
C GLY A 42 -5.74 0.01 1.22
N MET A 43 -5.56 1.34 1.18
CA MET A 43 -4.28 1.96 0.88
C MET A 43 -3.49 2.20 2.16
N THR A 44 -2.17 1.98 2.10
CA THR A 44 -1.27 2.29 3.21
C THR A 44 -0.76 3.72 3.07
N TYR A 45 -1.02 4.54 4.09
CA TYR A 45 -0.55 5.92 4.21
C TYR A 45 0.68 5.93 5.12
N TRP A 46 1.81 6.41 4.64
CA TRP A 46 3.10 6.30 5.34
C TRP A 46 3.36 7.43 6.34
N CYS A 47 2.54 8.47 6.23
CA CYS A 47 2.63 9.70 6.99
C CYS A 47 1.56 9.77 8.11
N GLY A 48 0.96 8.63 8.43
CA GLY A 48 -0.02 8.50 9.51
C GLY A 48 -1.37 9.12 9.19
N CYS A 49 -2.09 9.46 10.25
CA CYS A 49 -3.44 10.01 10.19
C CYS A 49 -3.57 11.31 9.38
N ALA A 50 -2.53 12.15 9.34
CA ALA A 50 -2.56 13.43 8.64
C ALA A 50 -2.63 13.26 7.11
N ASP A 51 -1.96 12.23 6.60
CA ASP A 51 -1.91 11.86 5.18
C ASP A 51 -3.24 11.24 4.73
N ALA A 52 -3.77 10.30 5.53
CA ALA A 52 -5.09 9.74 5.29
C ALA A 52 -6.18 10.82 5.32
N ALA A 53 -6.17 11.71 6.32
CA ALA A 53 -7.14 12.79 6.43
C ALA A 53 -7.01 13.81 5.28
N CYS A 54 -5.80 14.08 4.81
CA CYS A 54 -5.58 14.91 3.63
C CYS A 54 -6.25 14.31 2.39
N HIS A 55 -6.13 12.99 2.20
CA HIS A 55 -6.76 12.29 1.10
C HIS A 55 -8.29 12.09 1.31
N GLY A 56 -8.84 12.59 2.42
CA GLY A 56 -10.25 12.41 2.76
C GLY A 56 -10.60 10.98 3.17
N THR A 57 -9.59 10.16 3.46
CA THR A 57 -9.72 8.75 3.80
C THR A 57 -9.72 8.56 5.31
N ASN A 58 -10.64 7.74 5.82
CA ASN A 58 -10.62 7.33 7.22
C ASN A 58 -9.62 6.19 7.42
N VAL A 59 -8.97 6.16 8.58
CA VAL A 59 -8.05 5.07 8.94
C VAL A 59 -8.83 3.93 9.57
N ALA A 60 -8.69 2.73 8.99
CA ALA A 60 -9.30 1.49 9.48
C ALA A 60 -8.46 0.83 10.58
N LYS A 61 -7.13 0.86 10.45
CA LYS A 61 -6.19 0.32 11.45
C LYS A 61 -4.86 1.08 11.45
N LEU A 62 -4.22 1.15 12.61
CA LEU A 62 -2.82 1.57 12.74
C LEU A 62 -1.92 0.48 12.16
N GLY A 63 -0.83 0.86 11.49
CA GLY A 63 0.03 -0.06 10.76
C GLY A 63 -0.32 -0.15 9.27
N ALA A 64 0.55 -0.78 8.49
CA ALA A 64 0.31 -1.01 7.07
C ALA A 64 -0.95 -1.87 6.84
N CYS A 65 -1.60 -1.66 5.70
CA CYS A 65 -2.64 -2.60 5.28
C CYS A 65 -2.04 -3.99 5.11
N GLU A 66 -2.86 -5.02 5.35
CA GLU A 66 -2.41 -6.39 5.18
C GLU A 66 -2.11 -6.60 3.69
N VAL A 67 -0.84 -6.69 3.33
CA VAL A 67 -0.39 -7.13 1.99
C VAL A 67 -0.49 -8.67 1.92
N GLY A 68 -1.56 -9.21 2.47
CA GLY A 68 -1.74 -10.62 2.73
C GLY A 68 -3.16 -11.03 2.38
N SER A 69 -3.28 -11.78 1.29
CA SER A 69 -4.46 -12.56 0.89
C SER A 69 -5.50 -11.88 -0.01
N GLY A 70 -5.06 -11.08 -0.97
CA GLY A 70 -5.84 -10.75 -2.16
C GLY A 70 -4.93 -10.68 -3.38
N GLY A 71 -4.67 -11.82 -4.01
CA GLY A 71 -3.72 -11.98 -5.12
C GLY A 71 -3.91 -10.98 -6.26
N SER A 72 -3.20 -9.85 -6.19
CA SER A 72 -3.19 -8.81 -7.23
C SER A 72 -1.79 -8.55 -7.78
N ALA A 73 -0.88 -9.51 -7.63
CA ALA A 73 0.08 -9.75 -8.70
C ALA A 73 -0.75 -10.31 -9.87
N SER A 74 -1.32 -9.42 -10.69
CA SER A 74 -2.13 -9.68 -11.89
C SER A 74 -2.04 -11.15 -12.37
N LEU A 75 -2.94 -11.99 -11.84
CA LEU A 75 -2.98 -13.42 -12.16
C LEU A 75 -3.18 -13.72 -13.66
N PRO A 76 -3.70 -12.83 -14.53
CA PRO A 76 -3.67 -13.12 -15.98
C PRO A 76 -2.27 -12.94 -16.60
N GLY A 77 -1.38 -12.14 -16.03
CA GLY A 77 -0.03 -11.90 -16.57
C GLY A 77 1.01 -12.95 -16.17
N GLN A 78 0.88 -13.52 -14.96
CA GLN A 78 1.83 -14.51 -14.44
C GLN A 78 1.61 -15.89 -15.09
N ALA A 79 0.37 -16.26 -15.42
CA ALA A 79 0.08 -17.53 -16.10
C ALA A 79 0.59 -17.54 -17.54
N LEU A 80 0.43 -16.44 -18.28
CA LEU A 80 0.93 -16.32 -19.66
C LEU A 80 2.47 -16.33 -19.69
N LEU A 81 3.12 -15.72 -18.69
CA LEU A 81 4.58 -15.78 -18.53
C LEU A 81 5.07 -17.21 -18.25
N LEU A 82 4.38 -17.96 -17.39
CA LEU A 82 4.72 -19.36 -17.12
C LEU A 82 4.57 -20.24 -18.37
N VAL A 83 3.46 -20.09 -19.11
CA VAL A 83 3.25 -20.81 -20.39
C VAL A 83 4.33 -20.46 -21.40
N HIS A 84 4.70 -19.18 -21.52
CA HIS A 84 5.76 -18.72 -22.40
C HIS A 84 7.14 -19.30 -22.02
N ILE A 85 7.47 -19.34 -20.72
CA ILE A 85 8.73 -19.92 -20.23
C ILE A 85 8.80 -21.43 -20.51
N VAL A 86 7.73 -22.18 -20.24
CA VAL A 86 7.69 -23.62 -20.51
C VAL A 86 7.83 -23.89 -22.00
N TRP A 87 7.16 -23.12 -22.86
CA TRP A 87 7.28 -23.26 -24.30
C TRP A 87 8.69 -22.97 -24.82
N LEU A 88 9.33 -21.89 -24.35
CA LEU A 88 10.73 -21.58 -24.68
C LEU A 88 11.69 -22.68 -24.25
N PHE A 89 11.46 -23.29 -23.09
CA PHE A 89 12.30 -24.39 -22.60
C PHE A 89 12.14 -25.66 -23.46
N LEU A 90 10.91 -26.00 -23.83
CA LEU A 90 10.63 -27.14 -24.72
C LEU A 90 11.22 -26.93 -26.12
N LEU A 91 11.08 -25.73 -26.69
CA LEU A 91 11.71 -25.40 -27.97
C LEU A 91 13.24 -25.43 -27.89
N GLY A 92 13.83 -24.83 -26.84
CA GLY A 92 15.27 -24.85 -26.63
C GLY A 92 15.80 -26.27 -26.48
N PHE A 93 15.13 -27.13 -25.71
CA PHE A 93 15.49 -28.54 -25.57
C PHE A 93 15.36 -29.28 -26.90
N SER A 94 14.28 -29.06 -27.65
CA SER A 94 14.11 -29.71 -28.97
C SER A 94 15.22 -29.33 -29.95
N LEU A 95 15.65 -28.06 -29.94
CA LEU A 95 16.77 -27.56 -30.74
C LEU A 95 18.13 -28.12 -30.27
N LEU A 96 18.35 -28.23 -28.95
CA LEU A 96 19.59 -28.72 -28.37
C LEU A 96 19.78 -30.23 -28.61
N PHE A 97 18.71 -31.01 -28.48
CA PHE A 97 18.72 -32.46 -28.63
C PHE A 97 18.54 -32.93 -30.09
N GLY A 98 18.35 -32.00 -31.04
CA GLY A 98 18.23 -32.33 -32.45
C GLY A 98 17.01 -33.19 -32.77
N LEU A 99 15.91 -33.07 -31.99
CA LEU A 99 14.72 -33.90 -32.13
C LEU A 99 13.76 -33.39 -33.23
N PHE A 100 14.29 -32.74 -34.26
CA PHE A 100 13.55 -32.14 -35.38
C PHE A 100 14.05 -32.65 -36.72
#